data_AF-A0A7Y2U4Y9-F1
#
_entry.id   AF-A0A7Y2U4Y9-F1
#
_cell.length_a   1.000
_cell.length_b   1.000
_cell.length_c   1.000
_cell.angle_alpha   90.00
_cell.angle_beta   90.00
_cell.angle_gamma   90.00
#
_symmetry.space_group_name_H-M   'P 1'
#
loop_
_entity.id
_entity.type
_entity.pdbx_description
1 polymer ?
#
loop_
_entity_poly.entity_id
_entity_poly.type
_entity_poly.pdbx_seq_one_letter_code
_entity_poly.pdbx_strand_id
1 'polypeptide(L)'
;FGLILDWAGAAQDAAMTQMVTRKALEFHLADRGCPMDYEPSGEDFLSPCLMEADLMRRVLGKADFATWLDGFLPDIPRDGRADWLTPGIVIDPTDGKLVHLDGVNLSRAWALENIAATLPAEDNRRAALEAAARVHRDAGIANVSAEHYEGSHWLASFATYLVTKRGLGN
;
A
#
# COMPACT_ATOMS: atom_id res chain seq x y z
N PHE A 1 -2.46 8.18 7.26
CA PHE A 1 -1.80 9.50 7.33
C PHE A 1 -0.73 9.77 6.26
N GLY A 2 -0.31 8.79 5.44
CA GLY A 2 0.84 8.97 4.53
C GLY A 2 0.75 10.19 3.60
N LEU A 3 -0.39 10.40 2.96
CA LEU A 3 -0.58 11.54 2.04
C LEU A 3 -0.49 12.92 2.73
N ILE A 4 -0.92 13.02 3.99
CA ILE A 4 -0.80 14.26 4.76
C ILE A 4 0.67 14.54 5.08
N LEU A 5 1.44 13.49 5.40
CA LEU A 5 2.87 13.60 5.66
C LEU A 5 3.64 14.02 4.40
N ASP A 6 3.32 13.41 3.25
CA ASP A 6 3.91 13.75 1.95
C ASP A 6 3.62 15.21 1.58
N TRP A 7 2.38 15.66 1.77
CA TRP A 7 2.00 17.06 1.58
C TRP A 7 2.76 18.01 2.52
N ALA A 8 2.82 17.70 3.83
CA ALA A 8 3.47 18.54 4.81
C ALA A 8 4.96 18.73 4.51
N GLY A 9 5.63 17.68 4.05
CA GLY A 9 7.01 17.75 3.57
C GLY A 9 7.15 18.68 2.36
N ALA A 10 6.31 18.52 1.35
CA ALA A 10 6.33 19.36 0.14
C ALA A 10 6.00 20.83 0.44
N ALA A 11 5.07 21.10 1.36
CA ALA A 11 4.70 22.43 1.81
C ALA A 11 5.70 23.04 2.82
N GLN A 12 6.71 22.27 3.24
CA GLN A 12 7.66 22.62 4.29
C GLN A 12 6.98 22.98 5.62
N ASP A 13 5.83 22.36 5.90
CA ASP A 13 5.09 22.52 7.15
C ASP A 13 5.66 21.59 8.24
N ALA A 14 6.65 22.13 8.96
CA ALA A 14 7.33 21.42 10.04
C ALA A 14 6.38 21.04 11.18
N ALA A 15 5.37 21.86 11.49
CA ALA A 15 4.44 21.60 12.58
C ALA A 15 3.52 20.42 12.25
N MET A 16 2.97 20.39 11.03
CA MET A 16 2.17 19.26 10.55
C MET A 16 3.00 17.98 10.47
N THR A 17 4.21 18.06 9.92
CA THR A 17 5.14 16.91 9.83
C THR A 17 5.38 16.30 11.22
N GLN A 18 5.76 17.12 12.22
CA GLN A 18 6.00 16.64 13.58
C GLN A 18 4.72 16.08 14.24
N MET A 19 3.57 16.70 14.01
CA MET A 19 2.30 16.23 14.57
C MET A 19 1.93 14.85 14.01
N VAL A 20 1.98 14.68 12.68
CA VAL A 20 1.64 13.42 12.02
C VAL A 20 2.62 12.32 12.39
N THR A 21 3.94 12.58 12.38
CA THR A 21 4.97 11.61 12.77
C THR A 21 4.74 11.12 14.21
N ARG A 22 4.51 12.03 15.16
CA ARG A 22 4.23 11.67 16.55
C ARG A 22 2.97 10.82 16.69
N LYS A 23 1.89 11.17 16.00
CA LYS A 23 0.63 10.41 16.07
C LYS A 23 0.72 9.05 15.40
N ALA A 24 1.46 8.94 14.30
CA ALA A 24 1.75 7.64 13.67
C ALA A 24 2.50 6.72 14.64
N LEU A 25 3.54 7.22 15.31
CA LEU A 25 4.26 6.45 16.33
C LEU A 25 3.38 6.05 17.51
N GLU A 26 2.57 6.98 18.04
CA GLU A 26 1.65 6.73 19.17
C GLU A 26 0.63 5.63 18.86
N PHE A 27 0.10 5.61 17.63
CA PHE A 27 -0.93 4.65 17.24
C PHE A 27 -0.36 3.30 16.80
N HIS A 28 0.72 3.30 16.02
CA HIS A 28 1.09 2.13 15.21
C HIS A 28 2.43 1.46 15.60
N LEU A 29 3.25 2.09 16.45
CA LEU A 29 4.58 1.53 16.76
C LEU A 29 4.48 0.17 17.49
N ALA A 30 3.44 -0.01 18.30
CA ALA A 30 3.20 -1.22 19.07
C ALA A 30 2.41 -2.29 18.31
N ASP A 31 1.89 -1.99 17.12
CA ASP A 31 1.02 -2.90 16.37
C ASP A 31 1.80 -4.12 15.85
N ARG A 32 1.17 -5.30 15.95
CA ARG A 32 1.76 -6.60 15.60
C ARG A 32 0.69 -7.48 14.94
N GLY A 33 1.11 -8.30 13.99
CA GLY A 33 0.24 -9.28 13.34
C GLY A 33 -1.02 -8.67 12.73
N CYS A 34 -0.85 -7.69 11.83
CA CYS A 34 -1.98 -7.06 11.17
C CYS A 34 -2.84 -8.13 10.46
N PRO A 35 -4.17 -8.16 10.68
CA PRO A 35 -5.02 -9.24 10.19
C PRO A 35 -5.34 -9.09 8.70
N MET A 36 -4.38 -9.42 7.84
CA MET A 36 -4.52 -9.37 6.37
C MET A 36 -5.71 -10.20 5.86
N ASP A 37 -6.08 -11.28 6.57
CA ASP A 37 -7.21 -12.14 6.21
C ASP A 37 -8.58 -11.42 6.31
N TYR A 38 -8.65 -10.25 6.95
CA TYR A 38 -9.87 -9.45 7.05
C TYR A 38 -10.04 -8.48 5.88
N GLU A 39 -9.06 -8.37 4.96
CA GLU A 39 -9.13 -7.50 3.79
C GLU A 39 -8.97 -8.29 2.45
N PRO A 40 -9.70 -7.92 1.39
CA PRO A 40 -10.55 -6.75 1.29
C PRO A 40 -11.99 -7.02 1.74
N SER A 41 -12.64 -6.02 2.34
CA SER A 41 -14.08 -5.89 2.34
C SER A 41 -14.58 -5.49 0.94
N GLY A 42 -15.86 -5.74 0.64
CA GLY A 42 -16.46 -5.38 -0.65
C GLY A 42 -16.58 -3.87 -0.91
N GLU A 43 -16.18 -3.03 0.06
CA GLU A 43 -16.25 -1.56 -0.03
C GLU A 43 -14.88 -0.90 0.13
N ASP A 44 -13.82 -1.68 0.36
CA ASP A 44 -12.49 -1.14 0.61
C ASP A 44 -11.94 -0.48 -0.66
N PHE A 45 -11.32 0.68 -0.52
CA PHE A 45 -10.48 1.30 -1.57
C PHE A 45 -8.98 1.11 -1.30
N LEU A 46 -8.63 0.87 -0.04
CA LEU A 46 -7.28 0.83 0.48
C LEU A 46 -7.17 -0.39 1.37
N SER A 47 -6.01 -1.06 1.34
CA SER A 47 -5.62 -2.06 2.33
C SER A 47 -5.21 -1.35 3.63
N PRO A 48 -5.95 -1.47 4.75
CA PRO A 48 -5.54 -0.82 5.99
C PRO A 48 -4.14 -1.24 6.46
N CYS A 49 -3.84 -2.54 6.38
CA CYS A 49 -2.54 -3.06 6.82
C CYS A 49 -1.39 -2.52 5.97
N LEU A 50 -1.51 -2.57 4.63
CA LEU A 50 -0.42 -2.09 3.78
C LEU A 50 -0.31 -0.56 3.79
N MET A 51 -1.40 0.18 3.98
CA MET A 51 -1.35 1.63 4.15
C MET A 51 -0.69 2.04 5.47
N GLU A 52 -0.87 1.25 6.54
CA GLU A 52 -0.16 1.46 7.79
C GLU A 52 1.34 1.18 7.63
N ALA A 53 1.72 0.06 7.02
CA ALA A 53 3.12 -0.23 6.72
C ALA A 53 3.75 0.85 5.83
N ASP A 54 3.03 1.34 4.81
CA ASP A 54 3.44 2.44 3.94
C ASP A 54 3.59 3.77 4.72
N LEU A 55 2.76 4.05 5.72
CA LEU A 55 2.95 5.18 6.63
C LEU A 55 4.21 4.99 7.49
N MET A 56 4.35 3.83 8.13
CA MET A 56 5.41 3.58 9.11
C MET A 56 6.81 3.57 8.48
N ARG A 57 6.95 3.16 7.20
CA ARG A 57 8.24 3.32 6.48
C ARG A 57 8.68 4.77 6.27
N ARG A 58 7.76 5.75 6.30
CA ARG A 58 8.09 7.18 6.19
C ARG A 58 8.51 7.76 7.55
N VAL A 59 8.02 7.15 8.63
CA VAL A 59 8.17 7.63 10.00
C VAL A 59 9.39 7.02 10.67
N LEU A 60 9.68 5.75 10.41
CA LEU A 60 10.80 5.00 10.97
C LEU A 60 12.04 5.08 10.06
N GLY A 61 13.23 4.97 10.67
CA GLY A 61 14.45 4.71 9.92
C GLY A 61 14.40 3.32 9.27
N LYS A 62 15.13 3.11 8.15
CA LYS A 62 15.04 1.86 7.36
C LYS A 62 15.28 0.57 8.19
N ALA A 63 16.25 0.59 9.09
CA ALA A 63 16.56 -0.56 9.95
C ALA A 63 15.44 -0.83 10.98
N ASP A 64 14.92 0.24 11.61
CA ASP A 64 13.82 0.15 12.56
C ASP A 64 12.54 -0.31 11.89
N PHE A 65 12.26 0.19 10.68
CA PHE A 65 11.13 -0.23 9.86
C PHE A 65 11.23 -1.71 9.50
N ALA A 66 12.38 -2.18 9.02
CA ALA A 66 12.57 -3.60 8.67
C ALA A 66 12.30 -4.53 9.86
N THR A 67 12.74 -4.13 11.05
CA THR A 67 12.50 -4.85 12.31
C THR A 67 11.04 -4.77 12.74
N TRP A 68 10.42 -3.60 12.67
CA TRP A 68 9.01 -3.40 12.99
C TRP A 68 8.11 -4.23 12.07
N LEU A 69 8.44 -4.28 10.77
CA LEU A 69 7.68 -5.02 9.77
C LEU A 69 7.66 -6.53 10.04
N ASP A 70 8.72 -7.11 10.61
CA ASP A 70 8.72 -8.53 11.00
C ASP A 70 7.65 -8.84 12.04
N GLY A 71 7.39 -7.90 12.96
CA GLY A 71 6.33 -8.04 13.95
C GLY A 71 4.95 -7.67 13.41
N PHE A 72 4.88 -6.69 12.52
CA PHE A 72 3.62 -6.16 11.99
C PHE A 72 3.01 -7.05 10.89
N LEU A 73 3.81 -7.53 9.94
CA LEU A 73 3.41 -8.44 8.86
C LEU A 73 4.32 -9.69 8.84
N PRO A 74 4.16 -10.60 9.82
CA PRO A 74 5.05 -11.75 9.98
C PRO A 74 4.94 -12.77 8.83
N ASP A 75 3.82 -12.77 8.11
CA ASP A 75 3.50 -13.78 7.10
C ASP A 75 4.02 -13.43 5.69
N ILE A 76 4.76 -12.33 5.53
CA ILE A 76 5.41 -12.01 4.25
C ILE A 76 6.41 -13.14 3.91
N PRO A 77 6.25 -13.83 2.77
CA PRO A 77 7.13 -14.93 2.41
C PRO A 77 8.56 -14.47 2.15
N ARG A 78 9.50 -15.40 2.34
CA ARG A 78 10.94 -15.18 2.13
C ARG A 78 11.50 -16.00 0.96
N ASP A 79 10.64 -16.67 0.21
CA ASP A 79 10.95 -17.56 -0.91
C ASP A 79 10.59 -16.95 -2.28
N GLY A 80 10.05 -15.72 -2.30
CA GLY A 80 9.70 -14.99 -3.51
C GLY A 80 8.36 -15.36 -4.14
N ARG A 81 7.53 -16.19 -3.48
CA ARG A 81 6.18 -16.51 -3.97
C ARG A 81 5.29 -15.25 -4.00
N ALA A 82 4.33 -15.21 -4.93
CA ALA A 82 3.43 -14.08 -5.13
C ALA A 82 1.99 -14.33 -4.61
N ASP A 83 1.62 -15.59 -4.41
CA ASP A 83 0.26 -16.08 -4.10
C ASP A 83 -0.15 -15.92 -2.63
N TRP A 84 0.68 -15.27 -1.82
CA TRP A 84 0.42 -15.03 -0.40
C TRP A 84 -0.57 -13.88 -0.16
N LEU A 85 -0.80 -13.03 -1.18
CA LEU A 85 -1.82 -11.99 -1.16
C LEU A 85 -2.58 -12.03 -2.49
N THR A 86 -3.83 -12.46 -2.43
CA THR A 86 -4.65 -12.66 -3.64
C THR A 86 -5.30 -11.33 -4.06
N PRO A 87 -5.32 -10.98 -5.37
CA PRO A 87 -6.06 -9.83 -5.88
C PRO A 87 -7.55 -9.88 -5.57
N GLY A 88 -8.14 -8.69 -5.36
CA GLY A 88 -9.59 -8.55 -5.39
C GLY A 88 -10.12 -8.80 -6.80
N ILE A 89 -11.29 -9.44 -6.91
CA ILE A 89 -11.91 -9.80 -8.19
C ILE A 89 -13.21 -9.02 -8.34
N VAL A 90 -13.28 -8.17 -9.36
CA VAL A 90 -14.50 -7.47 -9.78
C VAL A 90 -15.29 -8.38 -10.70
N ILE A 91 -16.41 -8.93 -10.21
CA ILE A 91 -17.30 -9.80 -11.00
C ILE A 91 -18.40 -9.03 -11.74
N ASP A 92 -18.71 -7.80 -11.29
CA ASP A 92 -19.64 -6.88 -11.93
C ASP A 92 -19.02 -5.47 -11.93
N PRO A 93 -18.50 -4.99 -13.08
CA PRO A 93 -17.87 -3.68 -13.18
C PRO A 93 -18.88 -2.51 -13.21
N THR A 94 -20.18 -2.79 -13.23
CA THR A 94 -21.25 -1.79 -13.12
C THR A 94 -21.75 -1.61 -11.69
N ASP A 95 -21.34 -2.50 -10.77
CA ASP A 95 -21.55 -2.31 -9.34
C ASP A 95 -20.50 -1.33 -8.81
N GLY A 96 -20.97 -0.13 -8.46
CA GLY A 96 -20.15 0.95 -7.94
C GLY A 96 -19.40 0.64 -6.65
N LYS A 97 -19.74 -0.45 -5.94
CA LYS A 97 -19.04 -0.91 -4.73
C LYS A 97 -17.98 -1.94 -5.07
N LEU A 98 -18.35 -2.95 -5.87
CA LEU A 98 -17.41 -4.02 -6.24
C LEU A 98 -16.22 -3.49 -7.01
N VAL A 99 -16.40 -2.44 -7.84
CA VAL A 99 -15.30 -1.79 -8.57
C VAL A 99 -14.23 -1.18 -7.65
N HIS A 100 -14.50 -0.98 -6.35
CA HIS A 100 -13.48 -0.55 -5.40
C HIS A 100 -12.30 -1.53 -5.30
N LEU A 101 -12.54 -2.82 -5.58
CA LEU A 101 -11.49 -3.85 -5.55
C LEU A 101 -10.38 -3.61 -6.57
N ASP A 102 -10.65 -2.92 -7.68
CA ASP A 102 -9.61 -2.47 -8.62
C ASP A 102 -8.72 -1.40 -7.99
N GLY A 103 -9.33 -0.47 -7.23
CA GLY A 103 -8.63 0.52 -6.43
C GLY A 103 -7.78 -0.11 -5.32
N VAL A 104 -8.31 -1.16 -4.68
CA VAL A 104 -7.55 -1.98 -3.71
C VAL A 104 -6.35 -2.61 -4.39
N ASN A 105 -6.52 -3.23 -5.55
CA ASN A 105 -5.39 -3.83 -6.28
C ASN A 105 -4.31 -2.78 -6.59
N LEU A 106 -4.70 -1.60 -7.10
CA LEU A 106 -3.75 -0.52 -7.38
C LEU A 106 -3.05 0.01 -6.12
N SER A 107 -3.78 0.21 -5.02
CA SER A 107 -3.21 0.72 -3.76
C SER A 107 -2.32 -0.32 -3.07
N ARG A 108 -2.69 -1.60 -3.11
CA ARG A 108 -1.86 -2.72 -2.64
C ARG A 108 -0.56 -2.77 -3.44
N ALA A 109 -0.63 -2.75 -4.76
CA ALA A 109 0.56 -2.73 -5.61
C ALA A 109 1.50 -1.56 -5.26
N TRP A 110 0.93 -0.37 -5.07
CA TRP A 110 1.71 0.83 -4.73
C TRP A 110 2.40 0.71 -3.37
N ALA A 111 1.68 0.28 -2.33
CA ALA A 111 2.28 0.08 -1.02
C ALA A 111 3.33 -1.03 -1.01
N LEU A 112 3.08 -2.16 -1.67
CA LEU A 112 4.02 -3.27 -1.75
C LEU A 112 5.36 -2.85 -2.40
N GLU A 113 5.31 -2.10 -3.50
CA GLU A 113 6.52 -1.56 -4.13
C GLU A 113 7.28 -0.62 -3.18
N ASN A 114 6.56 0.21 -2.44
CA ASN A 114 7.18 1.16 -1.53
C ASN A 114 7.81 0.49 -0.30
N ILE A 115 7.14 -0.52 0.24
CA ILE A 115 7.63 -1.32 1.36
C ILE A 115 8.90 -2.05 0.92
N ALA A 116 8.87 -2.75 -0.22
CA ALA A 116 10.03 -3.46 -0.78
C ALA A 116 11.24 -2.53 -1.00
N ALA A 117 11.00 -1.32 -1.52
CA ALA A 117 12.05 -0.33 -1.78
C ALA A 117 12.69 0.25 -0.50
N THR A 118 11.99 0.20 0.64
CA THR A 118 12.51 0.68 1.93
C THR A 118 13.41 -0.35 2.61
N LEU A 119 13.14 -1.63 2.38
CA LEU A 119 13.90 -2.74 2.98
C LEU A 119 15.36 -2.77 2.49
N PRO A 120 16.32 -3.24 3.32
CA PRO A 120 17.70 -3.49 2.90
C PRO A 120 17.78 -4.35 1.63
N ALA A 121 18.83 -4.17 0.82
CA ALA A 121 19.00 -4.92 -0.44
C ALA A 121 18.95 -6.45 -0.26
N GLU A 122 19.52 -6.93 0.84
CA GLU A 122 19.62 -8.36 1.18
C GLU A 122 18.39 -8.89 1.95
N ASP A 123 17.31 -8.10 2.09
CA ASP A 123 16.11 -8.55 2.80
C ASP A 123 15.30 -9.53 1.94
N ASN A 124 15.24 -10.79 2.38
CA ASN A 124 14.59 -11.88 1.65
C ASN A 124 13.08 -11.69 1.41
N ARG A 125 12.42 -10.75 2.11
CA ARG A 125 10.99 -10.44 1.90
C ARG A 125 10.75 -9.67 0.60
N ARG A 126 11.78 -8.98 0.08
CA ARG A 126 11.65 -8.11 -1.10
C ARG A 126 11.11 -8.83 -2.32
N ALA A 127 11.62 -10.01 -2.62
CA ALA A 127 11.20 -10.77 -3.79
C ALA A 127 9.70 -11.10 -3.76
N ALA A 128 9.16 -11.48 -2.59
CA ALA A 128 7.75 -11.81 -2.44
C ALA A 128 6.85 -10.55 -2.51
N LEU A 129 7.29 -9.45 -1.91
CA LEU A 129 6.60 -8.15 -1.98
C LEU A 129 6.54 -7.64 -3.43
N GLU A 130 7.66 -7.66 -4.15
CA GLU A 130 7.73 -7.23 -5.55
C GLU A 130 6.91 -8.16 -6.46
N ALA A 131 6.88 -9.46 -6.18
CA ALA A 131 6.10 -10.42 -6.95
C ALA A 131 4.58 -10.20 -6.76
N ALA A 132 4.11 -10.06 -5.52
CA ALA A 132 2.72 -9.73 -5.24
C ALA A 132 2.35 -8.36 -5.83
N ALA A 133 3.23 -7.36 -5.74
CA ALA A 133 3.01 -6.04 -6.32
C ALA A 133 2.73 -6.11 -7.83
N ARG A 134 3.48 -6.93 -8.58
CA ARG A 134 3.26 -7.13 -10.01
C ARG A 134 1.89 -7.74 -10.30
N VAL A 135 1.50 -8.77 -9.56
CA VAL A 135 0.19 -9.42 -9.73
C VAL A 135 -0.96 -8.44 -9.50
N HIS A 136 -0.89 -7.64 -8.43
CA HIS A 136 -1.91 -6.62 -8.15
C HIS A 136 -1.90 -5.45 -9.15
N ARG A 137 -0.71 -5.03 -9.60
CA ARG A 137 -0.54 -4.00 -10.63
C ARG A 137 -1.23 -4.42 -11.92
N ASP A 138 -0.97 -5.63 -12.39
CA ASP A 138 -1.52 -6.14 -13.63
C ASP A 138 -3.05 -6.26 -13.55
N ALA A 139 -3.57 -6.77 -12.42
CA ALA A 139 -5.01 -6.85 -12.17
C ALA A 139 -5.68 -5.47 -12.13
N GLY A 140 -5.11 -4.52 -11.38
CA GLY A 140 -5.68 -3.19 -11.22
C GLY A 140 -5.61 -2.33 -12.48
N ILE A 141 -4.50 -2.38 -13.23
CA ILE A 141 -4.32 -1.58 -14.46
C ILE A 141 -5.26 -2.06 -15.57
N ALA A 142 -5.50 -3.37 -15.69
CA ALA A 142 -6.37 -3.94 -16.72
C ALA A 142 -7.77 -3.31 -16.72
N ASN A 143 -8.26 -2.88 -15.56
CA ASN A 143 -9.61 -2.33 -15.38
C ASN A 143 -9.66 -0.80 -15.35
N VAL A 144 -8.54 -0.10 -15.57
CA VAL A 144 -8.51 1.34 -15.81
C VAL A 144 -8.97 1.62 -17.25
N SER A 145 -10.27 1.44 -17.50
CA SER A 145 -10.92 1.64 -18.80
C SER A 145 -11.95 2.77 -18.71
N ALA A 146 -12.24 3.44 -19.83
CA ALA A 146 -13.28 4.47 -19.93
C ALA A 146 -14.71 3.91 -20.08
N GLU A 147 -14.87 2.60 -20.18
CA GLU A 147 -16.15 1.95 -20.51
C GLU A 147 -17.20 2.02 -19.40
N HIS A 148 -16.77 1.87 -18.14
CA HIS A 148 -17.65 1.94 -16.97
C HIS A 148 -17.31 3.17 -16.13
N TYR A 149 -18.28 4.08 -15.98
CA TYR A 149 -18.08 5.32 -15.24
C TYR A 149 -17.68 5.03 -13.80
N GLU A 150 -18.30 4.02 -13.19
CA GLU A 150 -18.20 3.59 -11.81
C GLU A 150 -16.75 3.44 -11.32
N GLY A 151 -15.84 2.95 -12.17
CA GLY A 151 -14.40 2.91 -11.89
C GLY A 151 -13.59 4.02 -12.56
N SER A 152 -13.90 4.31 -13.83
CA SER A 152 -13.04 5.13 -14.70
C SER A 152 -12.74 6.54 -14.19
N HIS A 153 -13.68 7.16 -13.47
CA HIS A 153 -13.55 8.55 -13.04
C HIS A 153 -12.57 8.76 -11.88
N TRP A 154 -12.18 7.69 -11.16
CA TRP A 154 -11.29 7.79 -10.00
C TRP A 154 -10.10 6.83 -10.05
N LEU A 155 -10.20 5.66 -10.70
CA LEU A 155 -9.12 4.65 -10.75
C LEU A 155 -7.80 5.21 -11.30
N ALA A 156 -7.87 6.15 -12.24
CA ALA A 156 -6.70 6.82 -12.79
C ALA A 156 -5.86 7.57 -11.73
N SER A 157 -6.47 8.02 -10.63
CA SER A 157 -5.74 8.65 -9.52
C SER A 157 -4.84 7.65 -8.79
N PHE A 158 -5.34 6.44 -8.52
CA PHE A 158 -4.57 5.35 -7.91
C PHE A 158 -3.48 4.84 -8.85
N ALA A 159 -3.84 4.64 -10.12
CA ALA A 159 -2.89 4.24 -11.16
C ALA A 159 -1.74 5.25 -11.27
N THR A 160 -2.02 6.55 -11.19
CA THR A 160 -1.00 7.60 -11.22
C THR A 160 0.00 7.44 -10.07
N TYR A 161 -0.46 7.22 -8.84
CA TYR A 161 0.44 6.98 -7.69
C TYR A 161 1.36 5.78 -7.92
N LEU A 162 0.79 4.67 -8.40
CA LEU A 162 1.50 3.44 -8.70
C LEU A 162 2.53 3.59 -9.83
N VAL A 163 2.14 4.14 -10.98
CA VAL A 163 3.03 4.21 -12.16
C VAL A 163 4.10 5.29 -12.05
N THR A 164 3.85 6.34 -11.25
CA THR A 164 4.82 7.41 -11.00
C THR A 164 5.65 7.20 -9.73
N LYS A 165 5.46 6.08 -9.03
CA LYS A 165 6.23 5.69 -7.82
C LYS A 165 6.20 6.77 -6.74
N ARG A 166 5.02 7.37 -6.49
CA ARG A 166 4.90 8.46 -5.51
C ARG A 166 5.22 7.98 -4.10
N GLY A 167 5.89 8.84 -3.33
CA GLY A 167 6.36 8.52 -1.98
C GLY A 167 7.70 7.78 -1.92
N LEU A 168 8.38 7.56 -3.06
CA LEU A 168 9.77 7.04 -3.12
C LEU A 168 10.83 8.10 -3.45
N GLY A 169 10.41 9.31 -3.84
CA GLY A 169 11.31 10.44 -4.05
C GLY A 169 11.41 11.31 -2.79
N ASN A 170 12.64 11.65 -2.40
CA ASN A 170 12.93 12.83 -1.58
C ASN A 170 12.90 14.08 -2.47
#